data_AF-A0A953AHC0-F1
#
_entry.id   AF-A0A953AHC0-F1
#
_cell.length_a   1.000
_cell.length_b   1.000
_cell.length_c   1.000
_cell.angle_alpha   90.00
_cell.angle_beta   90.00
_cell.angle_gamma   90.00
#
_symmetry.space_group_name_H-M   'P 1'
#
loop_
_entity.id
_entity.type
_entity.pdbx_description
1 polymer ?
#
loop_
_entity_poly.entity_id
_entity_poly.type
_entity_poly.pdbx_seq_one_letter_code
_entity_poly.pdbx_strand_id
1 'polypeptide(L)'
;MSTRRAPGAVWAVAVMALCAGGCRAHLGANMQQTRASTPAGEFVFSFEPPDRQARDKVEQAIRNAAPALAAWGGVREPVAVYILPSHRALEDAVHRNGYAWLKAWARYEEIFLQSPRTWSVFGARQADVDELVLHELTHTVMYQQAADSTHWARKGIPLWFREGMASYTANQGYRWPTLEDLARFYDDFPGRDPLLDPDPLYQNDSDIVYGAAHHAFTFLVNRYGRDGVKRLLAQMRAGDDFGTAFAGALAISQERFTKDFQNYVRWRGFRGGRIRRPEPATGTPAGSPESDIRTTSMEPFPPPARRSDPEEETCTR
;
A
#
# COMPACT_ATOMS: atom_id res chain seq x y z
N MET A 1 -14.94 -64.22 39.02
CA MET A 1 -14.09 -64.47 37.83
C MET A 1 -14.30 -63.31 36.87
N SER A 2 -13.63 -62.17 37.06
CA SER A 2 -12.29 -61.83 36.56
C SER A 2 -12.14 -62.04 35.06
N THR A 3 -12.50 -61.04 34.26
CA THR A 3 -11.91 -60.82 32.93
C THR A 3 -11.23 -59.46 32.92
N ARG A 4 -9.96 -59.50 32.49
CA ARG A 4 -8.94 -58.48 32.64
C ARG A 4 -9.07 -57.40 31.56
N ARG A 5 -8.72 -56.16 31.94
CA ARG A 5 -8.36 -55.05 31.05
C ARG A 5 -7.02 -55.28 30.36
N ALA A 6 -6.87 -54.71 29.16
CA ALA A 6 -5.78 -53.81 28.69
C ALA A 6 -5.51 -53.98 27.17
N PRO A 7 -4.83 -53.03 26.50
CA PRO A 7 -4.98 -51.58 26.53
C PRO A 7 -5.20 -50.98 25.12
N GLY A 8 -5.68 -49.73 25.07
CA GLY A 8 -5.96 -49.00 23.84
C GLY A 8 -4.70 -48.60 23.07
N ALA A 9 -4.77 -48.77 21.75
CA ALA A 9 -3.82 -48.20 20.80
C ALA A 9 -4.15 -46.71 20.61
N VAL A 10 -3.25 -45.84 21.05
CA VAL A 10 -3.29 -44.41 20.74
C VAL A 10 -2.78 -44.24 19.31
N TRP A 11 -3.69 -43.98 18.37
CA TRP A 11 -3.32 -43.52 17.04
C TRP A 11 -2.88 -42.06 17.14
N ALA A 12 -1.57 -41.83 17.06
CA ALA A 12 -1.01 -40.50 16.86
C ALA A 12 -1.36 -40.05 15.44
N VAL A 13 -2.39 -39.19 15.32
CA VAL A 13 -2.65 -38.46 14.07
C VAL A 13 -1.59 -37.37 13.97
N ALA A 14 -0.59 -37.62 13.12
CA ALA A 14 0.33 -36.58 12.68
C ALA A 14 -0.47 -35.58 11.82
N VAL A 15 -0.85 -34.46 12.42
CA VAL A 15 -1.38 -33.30 11.68
C VAL A 15 -0.20 -32.68 10.94
N MET A 16 0.05 -33.14 9.71
CA MET A 16 0.89 -32.39 8.78
C MET A 16 0.16 -31.11 8.41
N ALA A 17 0.70 -29.99 8.86
CA ALA A 17 0.28 -28.65 8.49
C ALA A 17 0.48 -28.42 6.98
N LEU A 18 -0.55 -28.73 6.21
CA LEU A 18 -0.71 -28.33 4.81
C LEU A 18 -1.45 -26.99 4.75
N CYS A 19 -0.80 -25.91 5.18
CA CYS A 19 -1.27 -24.54 4.96
C CYS A 19 -0.13 -23.69 4.39
N ALA A 20 0.30 -24.00 3.17
CA ALA A 20 1.21 -23.17 2.38
C ALA A 20 0.86 -23.21 0.87
N GLY A 21 -0.43 -23.38 0.56
CA GLY A 21 -0.92 -23.72 -0.78
C GLY A 21 -1.50 -22.57 -1.61
N GLY A 22 -1.31 -21.30 -1.23
CA GLY A 22 -1.98 -20.18 -1.88
C GLY A 22 -1.28 -19.58 -3.11
N CYS A 23 0.05 -19.43 -3.08
CA CYS A 23 0.74 -18.55 -4.05
C CYS A 23 1.96 -19.18 -4.75
N ARG A 24 2.15 -20.50 -4.67
CA ARG A 24 3.30 -21.17 -5.33
C ARG A 24 3.20 -21.24 -6.86
N ALA A 25 2.03 -20.97 -7.45
CA ALA A 25 1.81 -21.14 -8.89
C ALA A 25 2.51 -20.09 -9.77
N HIS A 26 2.92 -18.94 -9.21
CA HIS A 26 3.61 -17.88 -9.96
C HIS A 26 5.12 -17.84 -9.75
N LEU A 27 5.66 -18.79 -8.98
CA LEU A 27 7.07 -18.81 -8.56
C LEU A 27 7.82 -19.83 -9.42
N GLY A 28 8.80 -19.36 -10.20
CA GLY A 28 9.61 -20.22 -11.06
C GLY A 28 10.32 -21.33 -10.27
N ALA A 29 10.58 -22.47 -10.93
CA ALA A 29 11.15 -23.66 -10.30
C ALA A 29 12.52 -23.45 -9.60
N ASN A 30 13.18 -22.32 -9.84
CA ASN A 30 14.52 -21.98 -9.35
C ASN A 30 14.55 -20.87 -8.28
N MET A 31 13.42 -20.54 -7.65
CA MET A 31 13.41 -19.48 -6.65
C MET A 31 14.19 -19.84 -5.37
N GLN A 32 15.01 -18.90 -4.91
CA GLN A 32 15.70 -18.94 -3.63
C GLN A 32 14.87 -18.23 -2.57
N GLN A 33 14.98 -18.72 -1.33
CA GLN A 33 14.35 -18.09 -0.18
C GLN A 33 15.38 -17.73 0.89
N THR A 34 15.28 -16.52 1.41
CA THR A 34 16.05 -16.04 2.57
C THR A 34 15.13 -15.36 3.57
N ARG A 35 15.60 -15.16 4.80
CA ARG A 35 14.84 -14.49 5.86
C ARG A 35 15.64 -13.33 6.44
N ALA A 36 14.95 -12.28 6.84
CA ALA A 36 15.53 -11.22 7.64
C ALA A 36 14.57 -10.84 8.79
N SER A 37 15.16 -10.61 9.96
CA SER A 37 14.48 -10.06 11.11
C SER A 37 14.93 -8.61 11.31
N THR A 38 13.99 -7.73 11.62
CA THR A 38 14.25 -6.32 11.94
C THR A 38 13.40 -5.89 13.14
N PRO A 39 13.67 -4.74 13.76
CA PRO A 39 12.78 -4.19 14.79
C PRO A 39 11.34 -3.95 14.31
N ALA A 40 11.09 -3.85 13.00
CA ALA A 40 9.75 -3.72 12.44
C ALA A 40 9.03 -5.06 12.24
N GLY A 41 9.73 -6.20 12.31
CA GLY A 41 9.17 -7.54 12.19
C GLY A 41 9.97 -8.48 11.29
N GLU A 42 9.33 -9.58 10.88
CA GLU A 42 9.93 -10.69 10.13
C GLU A 42 9.61 -10.63 8.64
N PHE A 43 10.61 -10.92 7.81
CA PHE A 43 10.51 -10.87 6.35
C PHE A 43 11.06 -12.13 5.71
N VAL A 44 10.34 -12.66 4.72
CA VAL A 44 10.73 -13.83 3.92
C VAL A 44 10.86 -13.42 2.47
N PHE A 45 12.07 -13.43 1.94
CA PHE A 45 12.34 -13.06 0.56
C PHE A 45 12.21 -14.29 -0.34
N SER A 46 11.58 -14.10 -1.50
CA SER A 46 11.60 -15.05 -2.61
C SER A 46 12.13 -14.31 -3.85
N PHE A 47 13.22 -14.80 -4.44
CA PHE A 47 13.86 -14.20 -5.62
C PHE A 47 14.54 -15.25 -6.50
N GLU A 48 14.77 -14.96 -7.78
CA GLU A 48 15.58 -15.82 -8.65
C GLU A 48 17.10 -15.53 -8.49
N PRO A 49 18.01 -16.47 -8.78
CA PRO A 49 19.45 -16.26 -8.61
C PRO A 49 20.02 -14.98 -9.27
N PRO A 50 19.57 -14.55 -10.48
CA PRO A 50 20.00 -13.28 -11.07
C PRO A 50 19.59 -12.04 -10.26
N ASP A 51 18.58 -12.16 -9.41
CA ASP A 51 18.04 -11.07 -8.58
C ASP A 51 18.70 -11.00 -7.19
N ARG A 52 19.82 -11.70 -6.94
CA ARG A 52 20.51 -11.69 -5.64
C ARG A 52 20.87 -10.28 -5.17
N GLN A 53 21.49 -9.47 -6.04
CA GLN A 53 21.87 -8.10 -5.69
C GLN A 53 20.65 -7.20 -5.49
N ALA A 54 19.60 -7.42 -6.28
CA ALA A 54 18.31 -6.74 -6.08
C ALA A 54 17.72 -7.09 -4.71
N ARG A 55 17.78 -8.37 -4.29
CA ARG A 55 17.38 -8.78 -2.94
C ARG A 55 18.19 -8.10 -1.85
N ASP A 56 19.51 -8.01 -1.99
CA ASP A 56 20.35 -7.32 -1.01
C ASP A 56 19.95 -5.83 -0.85
N LYS A 57 19.64 -5.14 -1.95
CA LYS A 57 19.12 -3.76 -1.92
C LYS A 57 17.78 -3.65 -1.23
N VAL A 58 16.85 -4.56 -1.51
CA VAL A 58 15.52 -4.57 -0.88
C VAL A 58 15.64 -4.88 0.61
N GLU A 59 16.43 -5.87 0.99
CA GLU A 59 16.66 -6.20 2.40
C GLU A 59 17.28 -5.02 3.17
N GLN A 60 18.22 -4.30 2.55
CA GLN A 60 18.76 -3.06 3.12
C GLN A 60 17.68 -1.97 3.25
N ALA A 61 16.81 -1.81 2.26
CA ALA A 61 15.69 -0.87 2.30
C ALA A 61 14.71 -1.20 3.44
N ILE A 62 14.40 -2.48 3.67
CA ILE A 62 13.58 -2.91 4.81
C ILE A 62 14.25 -2.55 6.14
N ARG A 63 15.57 -2.76 6.26
CA ARG A 63 16.32 -2.34 7.45
C ARG A 63 16.29 -0.84 7.67
N ASN A 64 16.44 -0.05 6.60
CA ASN A 64 16.35 1.42 6.65
C ASN A 64 14.94 1.91 7.02
N ALA A 65 13.90 1.21 6.55
CA ALA A 65 12.50 1.50 6.83
C ALA A 65 12.08 1.18 8.28
N ALA A 66 12.78 0.25 8.95
CA ALA A 66 12.34 -0.32 10.21
C ALA A 66 12.00 0.71 11.31
N PRO A 67 12.78 1.78 11.55
CA PRO A 67 12.42 2.79 12.56
C PRO A 67 11.11 3.53 12.25
N ALA A 68 10.87 3.86 10.97
CA ALA A 68 9.66 4.56 10.54
C ALA A 68 8.43 3.64 10.65
N LEU A 69 8.57 2.37 10.26
CA LEU A 69 7.50 1.36 10.39
C LEU A 69 7.18 1.05 11.85
N ALA A 70 8.20 0.95 12.72
CA ALA A 70 8.03 0.72 14.15
C ALA A 70 7.25 1.85 14.84
N ALA A 71 7.35 3.09 14.35
CA ALA A 71 6.54 4.21 14.86
C ALA A 71 5.03 3.98 14.71
N TRP A 72 4.63 3.18 13.71
CA TRP A 72 3.25 2.76 13.45
C TRP A 72 2.89 1.42 14.09
N GLY A 73 3.83 0.76 14.78
CA GLY A 73 3.64 -0.52 15.44
C GLY A 73 4.29 -1.72 14.73
N GLY A 74 4.93 -1.50 13.57
CA GLY A 74 5.56 -2.57 12.80
C GLY A 74 4.56 -3.56 12.19
N VAL A 75 5.08 -4.63 11.59
CA VAL A 75 4.29 -5.77 11.12
C VAL A 75 4.06 -6.74 12.29
N ARG A 76 2.85 -7.27 12.37
CA ARG A 76 2.38 -8.24 13.36
C ARG A 76 2.55 -9.68 12.89
N GLU A 77 2.58 -9.88 11.57
CA GLU A 77 2.74 -11.18 10.91
C GLU A 77 3.88 -11.11 9.90
N PRO A 78 4.61 -12.23 9.66
CA PRO A 78 5.71 -12.25 8.71
C PRO A 78 5.27 -11.80 7.31
N VAL A 79 6.08 -10.98 6.66
CA VAL A 79 5.79 -10.48 5.30
C VAL A 79 6.61 -11.24 4.27
N ALA A 80 5.93 -11.85 3.31
CA ALA A 80 6.54 -12.44 2.12
C ALA A 80 6.89 -11.33 1.11
N VAL A 81 8.16 -11.25 0.72
CA VAL A 81 8.68 -10.26 -0.23
C VAL A 81 9.10 -10.99 -1.50
N TYR A 82 8.32 -10.82 -2.57
CA TYR A 82 8.57 -11.41 -3.88
C TYR A 82 9.29 -10.42 -4.78
N ILE A 83 10.51 -10.77 -5.20
CA ILE A 83 11.29 -9.96 -6.14
C ILE A 83 11.19 -10.62 -7.51
N LEU A 84 10.43 -9.98 -8.38
CA LEU A 84 10.00 -10.51 -9.67
C LEU A 84 10.93 -10.00 -10.78
N PRO A 85 11.31 -10.83 -11.76
CA PRO A 85 12.42 -10.54 -12.66
C PRO A 85 12.11 -9.43 -13.69
N SER A 86 10.85 -9.03 -13.87
CA SER A 86 10.43 -8.02 -14.85
C SER A 86 9.12 -7.33 -14.45
N HIS A 87 8.82 -6.22 -15.13
CA HIS A 87 7.54 -5.52 -14.99
C HIS A 87 6.35 -6.42 -15.31
N ARG A 88 6.41 -7.14 -16.44
CA ARG A 88 5.36 -8.09 -16.83
C ARG A 88 5.12 -9.17 -15.77
N ALA A 89 6.18 -9.71 -15.18
CA ALA A 89 6.05 -10.71 -14.11
C ALA A 89 5.34 -10.13 -12.87
N LEU A 90 5.54 -8.84 -12.57
CA LEU A 90 4.80 -8.14 -11.53
C LEU A 90 3.32 -7.99 -11.90
N GLU A 91 3.01 -7.46 -13.09
CA GLU A 91 1.64 -7.34 -13.58
C GLU A 91 0.88 -8.67 -13.54
N ASP A 92 1.51 -9.74 -14.01
CA ASP A 92 0.96 -11.10 -14.01
C ASP A 92 0.69 -11.58 -12.57
N ALA A 93 1.63 -11.38 -11.64
CA ALA A 93 1.49 -11.81 -10.25
C ALA A 93 0.36 -11.08 -9.51
N VAL A 94 0.19 -9.78 -9.79
CA VAL A 94 -0.83 -8.97 -9.12
C VAL A 94 -2.16 -8.91 -9.88
N HIS A 95 -2.24 -9.54 -11.05
CA HIS A 95 -3.39 -9.52 -11.96
C HIS A 95 -3.77 -8.10 -12.38
N ARG A 96 -2.77 -7.28 -12.74
CA ARG A 96 -2.93 -5.88 -13.17
C ARG A 96 -2.09 -5.62 -14.42
N ASN A 97 -2.71 -5.73 -15.60
CA ASN A 97 -2.05 -5.50 -16.88
C ASN A 97 -2.26 -4.06 -17.36
N GLY A 98 -1.25 -3.48 -18.02
CA GLY A 98 -1.31 -2.15 -18.64
C GLY A 98 -0.87 -1.00 -17.73
N TYR A 99 -0.26 -1.31 -16.58
CA TYR A 99 0.15 -0.32 -15.59
C TYR A 99 1.66 -0.11 -15.64
N ALA A 100 2.15 0.53 -16.72
CA ALA A 100 3.59 0.70 -16.99
C ALA A 100 4.42 1.32 -15.85
N TRP A 101 3.77 2.04 -14.93
CA TRP A 101 4.36 2.69 -13.76
C TRP A 101 4.44 1.79 -12.51
N LEU A 102 3.74 0.65 -12.50
CA LEU A 102 3.67 -0.29 -11.39
C LEU A 102 5.05 -0.91 -11.14
N LYS A 103 5.67 -0.56 -10.02
CA LYS A 103 6.96 -1.13 -9.59
C LYS A 103 6.83 -2.05 -8.40
N ALA A 104 5.74 -1.92 -7.63
CA ALA A 104 5.46 -2.74 -6.48
C ALA A 104 3.97 -2.82 -6.18
N TRP A 105 3.59 -3.79 -5.36
CA TRP A 105 2.24 -3.92 -4.83
C TRP A 105 2.25 -4.57 -3.45
N ALA A 106 1.63 -3.92 -2.47
CA ALA A 106 1.49 -4.43 -1.12
C ALA A 106 0.09 -5.01 -0.83
N ARG A 107 0.07 -6.05 0.02
CA ARG A 107 -1.12 -6.66 0.64
C ARG A 107 -0.87 -6.84 2.14
N TYR A 108 -1.78 -7.55 2.80
CA TYR A 108 -1.72 -7.83 4.23
C TYR A 108 -0.44 -8.54 4.68
N GLU A 109 0.06 -9.53 3.93
CA GLU A 109 1.27 -10.31 4.28
C GLU A 109 2.24 -10.45 3.11
N GLU A 110 2.00 -9.76 2.01
CA GLU A 110 2.75 -9.92 0.76
C GLU A 110 3.16 -8.56 0.20
N ILE A 111 4.39 -8.48 -0.29
CA ILE A 111 4.87 -7.41 -1.18
C ILE A 111 5.41 -8.06 -2.43
N PHE A 112 4.90 -7.62 -3.58
CA PHE A 112 5.43 -7.96 -4.90
C PHE A 112 6.22 -6.76 -5.41
N LEU A 113 7.45 -6.98 -5.85
CA LEU A 113 8.35 -5.93 -6.30
C LEU A 113 8.97 -6.33 -7.63
N GLN A 114 8.85 -5.47 -8.64
CA GLN A 114 9.67 -5.57 -9.83
C GLN A 114 11.13 -5.38 -9.43
N SER A 115 11.99 -6.32 -9.80
CA SER A 115 13.40 -6.31 -9.44
C SER A 115 14.05 -4.95 -9.72
N PRO A 116 14.62 -4.29 -8.69
CA PRO A 116 15.33 -3.02 -8.83
C PRO A 116 16.41 -3.00 -9.93
N ARG A 117 16.91 -4.15 -10.37
CA ARG A 117 17.86 -4.22 -11.51
C ARG A 117 17.25 -3.73 -12.83
N THR A 118 15.92 -3.70 -12.95
CA THR A 118 15.19 -3.41 -14.20
C THR A 118 14.61 -2.00 -14.26
N TRP A 119 14.79 -1.18 -13.21
CA TRP A 119 14.16 0.15 -13.14
C TRP A 119 14.85 1.19 -14.03
N SER A 120 16.11 0.96 -14.39
CA SER A 120 16.87 1.77 -15.32
C SER A 120 17.93 0.90 -15.99
N VAL A 121 18.65 1.45 -16.98
CA VAL A 121 19.78 0.77 -17.64
C VAL A 121 20.86 0.31 -16.63
N PHE A 122 21.02 1.02 -15.51
CA PHE A 122 21.97 0.70 -14.46
C PHE A 122 21.31 0.13 -13.18
N GLY A 123 20.02 -0.19 -13.26
CA GLY A 123 19.19 -0.51 -12.11
C GLY A 123 18.86 0.70 -11.22
N ALA A 124 18.14 0.47 -10.13
CA ALA A 124 17.71 1.50 -9.20
C ALA A 124 18.84 1.94 -8.26
N ARG A 125 18.84 3.22 -7.87
CA ARG A 125 19.69 3.68 -6.74
C ARG A 125 19.08 3.19 -5.43
N GLN A 126 19.91 3.04 -4.40
CA GLN A 126 19.40 2.58 -3.09
C GLN A 126 18.31 3.51 -2.54
N ALA A 127 18.46 4.82 -2.69
CA ALA A 127 17.45 5.80 -2.24
C ALA A 127 16.07 5.60 -2.91
N ASP A 128 16.05 5.22 -4.20
CA ASP A 128 14.80 4.95 -4.92
C ASP A 128 14.12 3.68 -4.39
N VAL A 129 14.91 2.66 -4.02
CA VAL A 129 14.42 1.42 -3.42
C VAL A 129 13.95 1.66 -1.98
N ASP A 130 14.73 2.40 -1.19
CA ASP A 130 14.39 2.76 0.20
C ASP A 130 13.03 3.43 0.27
N GLU A 131 12.79 4.41 -0.60
CA GLU A 131 11.55 5.17 -0.58
C GLU A 131 10.35 4.34 -1.03
N LEU A 132 10.48 3.56 -2.11
CA LEU A 132 9.40 2.68 -2.59
C LEU A 132 9.08 1.60 -1.56
N VAL A 133 10.09 0.91 -1.03
CA VAL A 133 9.89 -0.17 -0.04
C VAL A 133 9.27 0.37 1.24
N LEU A 134 9.65 1.56 1.70
CA LEU A 134 9.01 2.20 2.86
C LEU A 134 7.55 2.54 2.59
N HIS A 135 7.22 3.02 1.39
CA HIS A 135 5.83 3.27 0.98
C HIS A 135 5.01 1.97 1.03
N GLU A 136 5.46 0.93 0.34
CA GLU A 136 4.72 -0.35 0.25
C GLU A 136 4.58 -1.05 1.60
N LEU A 137 5.65 -1.08 2.42
CA LEU A 137 5.57 -1.66 3.75
C LEU A 137 4.64 -0.90 4.69
N THR A 138 4.45 0.40 4.47
CA THR A 138 3.49 1.18 5.25
C THR A 138 2.06 0.70 4.99
N HIS A 139 1.72 0.31 3.76
CA HIS A 139 0.42 -0.32 3.47
C HIS A 139 0.25 -1.64 4.24
N THR A 140 1.26 -2.50 4.20
CA THR A 140 1.25 -3.78 4.94
C THR A 140 1.08 -3.56 6.44
N VAL A 141 1.86 -2.64 7.03
CA VAL A 141 1.72 -2.25 8.45
C VAL A 141 0.31 -1.75 8.74
N MET A 142 -0.23 -0.84 7.93
CA MET A 142 -1.57 -0.31 8.10
C MET A 142 -2.62 -1.43 8.09
N TYR A 143 -2.58 -2.34 7.12
CA TYR A 143 -3.54 -3.45 7.04
C TYR A 143 -3.46 -4.37 8.26
N GLN A 144 -2.26 -4.74 8.69
CA GLN A 144 -2.05 -5.61 9.86
C GLN A 144 -2.43 -4.91 11.18
N GLN A 145 -2.22 -3.61 11.29
CA GLN A 145 -2.66 -2.86 12.48
C GLN A 145 -4.16 -2.64 12.51
N ALA A 146 -4.85 -2.62 11.35
CA ALA A 146 -6.28 -2.36 11.23
C ALA A 146 -7.16 -3.62 11.27
N ALA A 147 -6.63 -4.81 10.99
CA ALA A 147 -7.43 -6.03 10.88
C ALA A 147 -6.59 -7.31 11.03
N ASP A 148 -7.27 -8.46 10.99
CA ASP A 148 -6.66 -9.77 10.71
C ASP A 148 -6.60 -10.06 9.20
N SER A 149 -5.93 -11.17 8.84
CA SER A 149 -5.71 -11.60 7.47
C SER A 149 -6.98 -11.92 6.67
N THR A 150 -8.11 -12.15 7.34
CA THR A 150 -9.39 -12.49 6.69
C THR A 150 -10.32 -11.29 6.48
N HIS A 151 -10.16 -10.24 7.28
CA HIS A 151 -11.08 -9.10 7.30
C HIS A 151 -10.49 -7.80 6.76
N TRP A 152 -9.18 -7.70 6.53
CA TRP A 152 -8.52 -6.45 6.14
C TRP A 152 -9.14 -5.75 4.92
N ALA A 153 -9.51 -6.52 3.89
CA ALA A 153 -10.11 -5.99 2.66
C ALA A 153 -11.53 -5.41 2.87
N ARG A 154 -12.22 -5.78 3.96
CA ARG A 154 -13.59 -5.35 4.28
C ARG A 154 -13.65 -4.13 5.19
N LYS A 155 -12.49 -3.61 5.61
CA LYS A 155 -12.42 -2.49 6.57
C LYS A 155 -12.81 -1.13 6.00
N GLY A 156 -13.00 -1.02 4.69
CA GLY A 156 -13.44 0.23 4.06
C GLY A 156 -12.45 1.38 4.23
N ILE A 157 -11.14 1.10 4.32
CA ILE A 157 -10.12 2.15 4.43
C ILE A 157 -10.11 2.96 3.12
N PRO A 158 -10.41 4.27 3.15
CA PRO A 158 -10.51 5.08 1.96
C PRO A 158 -9.12 5.30 1.33
N LEU A 159 -9.10 5.48 0.01
CA LEU A 159 -7.87 5.60 -0.76
C LEU A 159 -6.94 6.69 -0.23
N TRP A 160 -7.50 7.87 0.09
CA TRP A 160 -6.71 8.98 0.61
C TRP A 160 -5.95 8.63 1.89
N PHE A 161 -6.52 7.77 2.74
CA PHE A 161 -5.88 7.36 3.98
C PHE A 161 -4.78 6.34 3.70
N ARG A 162 -5.05 5.35 2.83
CA ARG A 162 -4.06 4.33 2.44
C ARG A 162 -2.84 4.96 1.80
N GLU A 163 -3.04 5.70 0.72
CA GLU A 163 -1.96 6.33 -0.03
C GLU A 163 -1.33 7.49 0.76
N GLY A 164 -2.14 8.24 1.49
CA GLY A 164 -1.65 9.34 2.32
C GLY A 164 -0.74 8.87 3.45
N MET A 165 -1.08 7.76 4.13
CA MET A 165 -0.24 7.19 5.19
C MET A 165 1.10 6.70 4.63
N ALA A 166 1.07 5.96 3.53
CA ALA A 166 2.25 5.46 2.85
C ALA A 166 3.15 6.61 2.36
N SER A 167 2.55 7.60 1.73
CA SER A 167 3.25 8.77 1.22
C SER A 167 3.84 9.67 2.31
N TYR A 168 3.09 9.91 3.38
CA TYR A 168 3.58 10.67 4.54
C TYR A 168 4.77 9.95 5.21
N THR A 169 4.66 8.64 5.39
CA THR A 169 5.69 7.84 6.06
C THR A 169 6.96 7.78 5.20
N ALA A 170 6.83 7.68 3.87
CA ALA A 170 7.92 7.71 2.92
C ALA A 170 8.45 9.13 2.61
N ASN A 171 7.93 10.18 3.25
CA ASN A 171 8.30 11.58 3.02
C ASN A 171 8.22 12.02 1.54
N GLN A 172 7.20 11.55 0.83
CA GLN A 172 7.03 11.75 -0.61
C GLN A 172 6.37 13.08 -0.99
N GLY A 173 6.20 14.02 -0.04
CA GLY A 173 5.52 15.29 -0.27
C GLY A 173 6.12 16.12 -1.41
N TYR A 174 7.43 15.97 -1.66
CA TYR A 174 8.14 16.64 -2.74
C TYR A 174 7.72 16.20 -4.16
N ARG A 175 7.04 15.04 -4.28
CA ARG A 175 6.55 14.52 -5.57
C ARG A 175 5.21 15.08 -5.98
N TRP A 176 4.49 15.66 -5.02
CA TRP A 176 3.08 15.96 -5.21
C TRP A 176 2.82 17.44 -5.44
N PRO A 177 1.71 17.77 -6.12
CA PRO A 177 1.21 19.13 -6.18
C PRO A 177 1.16 19.78 -4.80
N THR A 178 1.44 21.09 -4.76
CA THR A 178 1.44 21.89 -3.53
C THR A 178 0.01 22.09 -3.01
N LEU A 179 -0.13 22.60 -1.78
CA LEU A 179 -1.44 23.01 -1.25
C LEU A 179 -2.08 24.10 -2.12
N GLU A 180 -1.26 24.97 -2.72
CA GLU A 180 -1.68 26.02 -3.64
C GLU A 180 -2.20 25.45 -4.98
N ASP A 181 -1.56 24.40 -5.50
CA ASP A 181 -2.05 23.68 -6.69
C ASP A 181 -3.39 22.99 -6.39
N LEU A 182 -3.50 22.36 -5.22
CA LEU A 182 -4.75 21.70 -4.79
C LEU A 182 -5.87 22.71 -4.53
N ALA A 183 -5.55 23.89 -3.99
CA ALA A 183 -6.52 24.98 -3.82
C ALA A 183 -7.04 25.46 -5.18
N ARG A 184 -6.14 25.67 -6.15
CA ARG A 184 -6.53 26.01 -7.53
C ARG A 184 -7.42 24.94 -8.16
N PHE A 185 -7.07 23.67 -7.99
CA PHE A 185 -7.91 22.56 -8.47
C PHE A 185 -9.34 22.62 -7.89
N TYR A 186 -9.49 22.83 -6.59
CA TYR A 186 -10.80 22.95 -5.94
C TYR A 186 -11.62 24.16 -6.38
N ASP A 187 -10.97 25.20 -6.90
CA ASP A 187 -11.63 26.40 -7.41
C ASP A 187 -12.01 26.22 -8.90
N ASP A 188 -11.13 25.59 -9.70
CA ASP A 188 -11.35 25.34 -11.13
C ASP A 188 -12.39 24.23 -11.38
N PHE A 189 -12.50 23.26 -10.47
CA PHE A 189 -13.39 22.09 -10.61
C PHE A 189 -14.34 21.95 -9.41
N PRO A 190 -15.27 22.90 -9.20
CA PRO A 190 -16.22 22.82 -8.09
C PRO A 190 -17.08 21.56 -8.22
N GLY A 191 -17.04 20.72 -7.19
CA GLY A 191 -17.79 19.45 -7.15
C GLY A 191 -16.96 18.21 -7.45
N ARG A 192 -15.70 18.34 -7.88
CA ARG A 192 -14.75 17.23 -7.92
C ARG A 192 -13.99 17.14 -6.59
N ASP A 193 -13.99 15.96 -5.97
CA ASP A 193 -13.33 15.75 -4.68
C ASP A 193 -12.33 14.59 -4.74
N PRO A 194 -11.01 14.86 -4.81
CA PRO A 194 -9.99 13.83 -4.89
C PRO A 194 -9.92 12.93 -3.65
N LEU A 195 -10.57 13.27 -2.53
CA LEU A 195 -10.61 12.42 -1.34
C LEU A 195 -11.82 11.47 -1.30
N LEU A 196 -12.98 11.93 -1.76
CA LEU A 196 -14.25 11.20 -1.64
C LEU A 196 -14.69 10.53 -2.95
N ASP A 197 -14.32 11.09 -4.10
CA ASP A 197 -14.65 10.58 -5.43
C ASP A 197 -13.41 10.62 -6.35
N PRO A 198 -12.39 9.78 -6.06
CA PRO A 198 -11.13 9.81 -6.79
C PRO A 198 -11.21 9.16 -8.17
N ASP A 199 -12.19 8.28 -8.41
CA ASP A 199 -12.25 7.42 -9.60
C ASP A 199 -12.25 8.21 -10.93
N PRO A 200 -13.05 9.29 -11.08
CA PRO A 200 -13.04 10.09 -12.32
C PRO A 200 -11.75 10.88 -12.54
N LEU A 201 -11.01 11.16 -11.47
CA LEU A 201 -9.76 11.92 -11.50
C LEU A 201 -8.56 11.02 -11.72
N TYR A 202 -8.70 9.72 -11.44
CA TYR A 202 -7.55 8.85 -11.36
C TYR A 202 -6.81 8.73 -12.70
N GLN A 203 -7.53 8.56 -13.80
CA GLN A 203 -6.91 8.30 -15.10
C GLN A 203 -6.08 9.48 -15.62
N ASN A 204 -6.54 10.71 -15.38
CA ASN A 204 -5.96 11.93 -15.98
C ASN A 204 -5.24 12.84 -14.97
N ASP A 205 -5.61 12.76 -13.70
CA ASP A 205 -5.18 13.68 -12.64
C ASP A 205 -4.69 12.91 -11.39
N SER A 206 -4.06 11.74 -11.58
CA SER A 206 -3.59 10.91 -10.45
C SER A 206 -2.66 11.66 -9.49
N ASP A 207 -1.80 12.56 -9.99
CA ASP A 207 -0.96 13.43 -9.15
C ASP A 207 -1.79 14.28 -8.17
N ILE A 208 -2.97 14.75 -8.58
CA ILE A 208 -3.89 15.50 -7.70
C ILE A 208 -4.48 14.57 -6.64
N VAL A 209 -4.88 13.36 -7.01
CA VAL A 209 -5.43 12.37 -6.07
C VAL A 209 -4.38 11.99 -5.01
N TYR A 210 -3.16 11.65 -5.43
CA TYR A 210 -2.06 11.31 -4.52
C TYR A 210 -1.60 12.51 -3.68
N GLY A 211 -1.54 13.70 -4.28
CA GLY A 211 -1.22 14.92 -3.55
C GLY A 211 -2.27 15.27 -2.50
N ALA A 212 -3.55 15.16 -2.84
CA ALA A 212 -4.65 15.35 -1.89
C ALA A 212 -4.56 14.32 -0.76
N ALA A 213 -4.30 13.05 -1.06
CA ALA A 213 -4.10 12.00 -0.08
C ALA A 213 -2.95 12.31 0.90
N HIS A 214 -1.77 12.67 0.37
CA HIS A 214 -0.59 13.04 1.16
C HIS A 214 -0.89 14.23 2.09
N HIS A 215 -1.47 15.30 1.55
CA HIS A 215 -1.77 16.51 2.32
C HIS A 215 -2.88 16.28 3.34
N ALA A 216 -3.90 15.48 3.01
CA ALA A 216 -4.97 15.11 3.95
C ALA A 216 -4.41 14.30 5.13
N PHE A 217 -3.58 13.29 4.86
CA PHE A 217 -2.96 12.52 5.94
C PHE A 217 -1.96 13.36 6.76
N THR A 218 -1.21 14.27 6.12
CA THR A 218 -0.35 15.22 6.82
C THR A 218 -1.18 16.13 7.74
N PHE A 219 -2.32 16.64 7.26
CA PHE A 219 -3.26 17.43 8.06
C PHE A 219 -3.83 16.63 9.23
N LEU A 220 -4.16 15.35 9.02
CA LEU A 220 -4.60 14.42 10.06
C LEU A 220 -3.55 14.28 11.16
N VAL A 221 -2.30 13.98 10.80
CA VAL A 221 -1.22 13.79 11.78
C VAL A 221 -0.89 15.09 12.50
N ASN A 222 -0.88 16.24 11.81
CA ASN A 222 -0.62 17.53 12.43
C ASN A 222 -1.71 17.93 13.44
N ARG A 223 -2.97 17.53 13.20
CA ARG A 223 -4.11 17.91 14.05
C ARG A 223 -4.37 16.94 15.20
N TYR A 224 -4.19 15.64 14.97
CA TYR A 224 -4.57 14.59 15.91
C TYR A 224 -3.39 13.75 16.43
N GLY A 225 -2.19 14.01 15.91
CA GLY A 225 -0.98 13.27 16.25
C GLY A 225 -0.96 11.86 15.68
N ARG A 226 0.22 11.23 15.71
CA ARG A 226 0.38 9.82 15.34
C ARG A 226 -0.41 8.90 16.25
N ASP A 227 -0.55 9.26 17.52
CA ASP A 227 -1.33 8.46 18.49
C ASP A 227 -2.83 8.42 18.15
N GLY A 228 -3.39 9.49 17.56
CA GLY A 228 -4.75 9.48 17.04
C GLY A 228 -4.95 8.44 15.95
N VAL A 229 -4.02 8.39 14.99
CA VAL A 229 -4.02 7.41 13.91
C VAL A 229 -3.84 5.98 14.46
N LYS A 230 -2.95 5.78 15.42
CA LYS A 230 -2.75 4.45 16.05
C LYS A 230 -4.00 3.98 16.79
N ARG A 231 -4.71 4.88 17.49
CA ARG A 231 -6.00 4.54 18.12
C ARG A 231 -7.07 4.18 17.09
N LEU A 232 -7.13 4.91 15.97
CA LEU A 232 -8.03 4.59 14.85
C LEU A 232 -7.76 3.17 14.35
N LEU A 233 -6.51 2.84 14.00
CA LEU A 233 -6.17 1.49 13.51
C LEU A 233 -6.49 0.42 14.56
N ALA A 234 -6.22 0.68 15.84
CA ALA A 234 -6.54 -0.24 16.92
C ALA A 234 -8.06 -0.48 17.08
N GLN A 235 -8.89 0.55 16.95
CA GLN A 235 -10.35 0.41 16.96
C GLN A 235 -10.84 -0.40 15.77
N MET A 236 -10.29 -0.16 14.57
CA MET A 236 -10.58 -0.99 13.40
C MET A 236 -10.25 -2.46 13.67
N ARG A 237 -9.09 -2.73 14.27
CA ARG A 237 -8.69 -4.11 14.61
C ARG A 237 -9.63 -4.74 15.64
N ALA A 238 -10.21 -3.96 16.53
CA ALA A 238 -11.18 -4.43 17.53
C ALA A 238 -12.55 -4.80 16.93
N GLY A 239 -12.83 -4.41 15.69
CA GLY A 239 -14.04 -4.83 14.97
C GLY A 239 -14.60 -3.76 14.06
N ASP A 240 -14.37 -2.48 14.40
CA ASP A 240 -14.98 -1.35 13.70
C ASP A 240 -14.56 -1.27 12.23
N ASP A 241 -15.45 -0.71 11.41
CA ASP A 241 -15.08 -0.20 10.08
C ASP A 241 -14.34 1.13 10.20
N PHE A 242 -13.76 1.60 9.09
CA PHE A 242 -12.98 2.83 9.08
C PHE A 242 -13.77 4.04 9.60
N GLY A 243 -15.01 4.24 9.16
CA GLY A 243 -15.79 5.43 9.53
C GLY A 243 -16.13 5.47 11.02
N THR A 244 -16.53 4.32 11.57
CA THR A 244 -16.84 4.15 13.00
C THR A 244 -15.59 4.36 13.85
N ALA A 245 -14.48 3.72 13.48
CA ALA A 245 -13.20 3.88 14.17
C ALA A 245 -12.64 5.31 14.08
N PHE A 246 -12.84 5.97 12.94
CA PHE A 246 -12.43 7.36 12.74
C PHE A 246 -13.16 8.28 13.71
N ALA A 247 -14.49 8.15 13.79
CA ALA A 247 -15.31 8.90 14.72
C ALA A 247 -14.96 8.60 16.18
N GLY A 248 -14.77 7.33 16.53
CA GLY A 248 -14.41 6.91 17.88
C GLY A 248 -13.02 7.39 18.33
N ALA A 249 -12.03 7.37 17.44
CA ALA A 249 -10.64 7.70 17.80
C ALA A 249 -10.35 9.22 17.78
N LEU A 250 -11.04 9.97 16.92
CA LEU A 250 -10.75 11.38 16.62
C LEU A 250 -11.88 12.34 17.03
N ALA A 251 -13.00 11.81 17.54
CA ALA A 251 -14.18 12.57 17.98
C ALA A 251 -14.81 13.47 16.90
N ILE A 252 -14.60 13.15 15.62
CA ILE A 252 -15.23 13.80 14.47
C ILE A 252 -15.51 12.76 13.37
N SER A 253 -16.54 12.97 12.54
CA SER A 253 -16.78 12.07 11.41
C SER A 253 -15.75 12.28 10.28
N GLN A 254 -15.59 11.27 9.42
CA GLN A 254 -14.73 11.36 8.24
C GLN A 254 -15.19 12.50 7.31
N GLU A 255 -16.48 12.68 7.09
CA GLU A 255 -17.04 13.73 6.24
C GLU A 255 -16.77 15.12 6.82
N ARG A 256 -16.78 15.24 8.16
CA ARG A 256 -16.40 16.50 8.80
C ARG A 256 -14.91 16.77 8.61
N PHE A 257 -14.08 15.74 8.75
CA PHE A 257 -12.63 15.86 8.52
C PHE A 257 -12.32 16.31 7.08
N THR A 258 -12.91 15.68 6.06
CA THR A 258 -12.64 16.06 4.67
C THR A 258 -13.08 17.48 4.35
N LYS A 259 -14.22 17.93 4.89
CA LYS A 259 -14.65 19.34 4.80
C LYS A 259 -13.68 20.30 5.50
N ASP A 260 -13.24 19.97 6.71
CA ASP A 260 -12.26 20.79 7.43
C ASP A 260 -10.92 20.87 6.67
N PHE A 261 -10.48 19.78 6.05
CA PHE A 261 -9.30 19.76 5.19
C PHE A 261 -9.46 20.62 3.93
N GLN A 262 -10.59 20.50 3.20
CA GLN A 262 -10.85 21.33 2.03
C GLN A 262 -10.85 22.83 2.37
N ASN A 263 -11.46 23.19 3.51
CA ASN A 263 -11.41 24.55 4.01
C ASN A 263 -9.97 24.97 4.34
N TYR A 264 -9.19 24.11 5.00
CA TYR A 264 -7.78 24.37 5.27
C TYR A 264 -6.98 24.63 3.99
N VAL A 265 -7.14 23.80 2.95
CA VAL A 265 -6.46 23.94 1.65
C VAL A 265 -6.82 25.28 1.02
N ARG A 266 -8.11 25.60 0.89
CA ARG A 266 -8.57 26.88 0.32
C ARG A 266 -8.01 28.06 1.12
N TRP A 267 -8.16 28.05 2.44
CA TRP A 267 -7.81 29.20 3.28
C TRP A 267 -6.29 29.41 3.41
N ARG A 268 -5.48 28.34 3.34
CA ARG A 268 -4.02 28.46 3.24
C ARG A 268 -3.56 28.84 1.84
N GLY A 269 -4.18 28.31 0.79
CA GLY A 269 -3.92 28.72 -0.60
C GLY A 269 -4.11 30.23 -0.80
N PHE A 270 -5.02 30.85 -0.04
CA PHE A 270 -5.24 32.30 -0.05
C PHE A 270 -4.17 33.14 0.67
N ARG A 271 -3.32 32.57 1.54
CA ARG A 271 -2.23 33.33 2.19
C ARG A 271 -0.99 33.50 1.30
N GLY A 272 -0.92 32.80 0.17
CA GLY A 272 0.02 33.08 -0.93
C GLY A 272 -0.68 33.91 -2.00
N GLY A 273 -0.58 35.24 -1.89
CA GLY A 273 -1.37 36.19 -2.67
C GLY A 273 -1.37 35.96 -4.18
N ARG A 274 -2.52 36.30 -4.81
CA ARG A 274 -2.74 36.54 -6.24
C ARG A 274 -1.44 36.62 -7.07
N ILE A 275 -0.90 35.48 -7.51
CA ILE A 275 0.07 35.47 -8.60
C ILE A 275 -0.75 35.54 -9.87
N ARG A 276 -0.76 36.74 -10.45
CA ARG A 276 -1.31 37.03 -11.77
C ARG A 276 -0.56 36.15 -12.79
N ARG A 277 -1.31 35.40 -13.60
CA ARG A 277 -0.83 34.60 -14.74
C ARG A 277 0.17 35.43 -15.57
N PRO A 278 1.38 34.95 -15.89
CA PRO A 278 2.11 35.50 -17.04
C PRO A 278 1.32 35.11 -18.29
N GLU A 279 0.96 36.09 -19.12
CA GLU A 279 0.40 35.80 -20.45
C GLU A 279 1.32 34.84 -21.21
N PRO A 280 0.76 33.93 -22.03
CA PRO A 280 1.56 32.99 -22.78
C PRO A 280 2.46 33.76 -23.75
N ALA A 281 3.77 33.72 -23.48
CA ALA A 281 4.77 34.18 -24.42
C ALA A 281 4.70 33.28 -25.67
N THR A 282 4.44 33.91 -26.81
CA THR A 282 4.63 33.33 -28.13
C THR A 282 6.11 33.00 -28.32
N GLY A 283 6.50 31.73 -28.18
CA GLY A 283 7.89 31.32 -28.38
C GLY A 283 8.10 29.80 -28.31
N THR A 284 8.49 29.23 -29.45
CA THR A 284 8.84 27.83 -29.76
C THR A 284 9.69 27.12 -28.68
N PRO A 285 9.48 25.80 -28.43
CA PRO A 285 10.15 25.07 -27.36
C PRO A 285 11.59 24.68 -27.71
N ALA A 286 12.53 24.93 -26.79
CA ALA A 286 13.84 24.30 -26.77
C ALA A 286 13.87 23.26 -25.63
N GLY A 287 14.19 22.01 -25.98
CA GLY A 287 14.14 20.86 -25.09
C GLY A 287 15.17 20.90 -23.96
N SER A 288 14.81 20.24 -22.85
CA SER A 288 15.67 19.86 -21.75
C SER A 288 15.10 18.61 -21.06
N PRO A 289 15.95 17.78 -20.42
CA PRO A 289 15.78 16.32 -20.39
C PRO A 289 14.84 15.82 -19.27
N GLU A 290 14.08 14.77 -19.60
CA GLU A 290 13.21 13.99 -18.72
C GLU A 290 14.00 13.33 -17.57
N SER A 291 13.56 13.57 -16.34
CA SER A 291 13.85 12.72 -15.19
C SER A 291 12.65 11.82 -14.92
N ASP A 292 12.72 10.58 -15.43
CA ASP A 292 11.65 9.57 -15.37
C ASP A 292 11.51 8.89 -14.01
N ILE A 293 10.98 9.62 -13.03
CA ILE A 293 10.28 9.01 -11.90
C ILE A 293 8.96 9.74 -11.70
N ARG A 294 8.01 9.50 -12.61
CA ARG A 294 6.59 9.80 -12.39
C ARG A 294 5.87 8.49 -12.06
N THR A 295 5.26 8.45 -10.89
CA THR A 295 4.37 7.36 -10.47
C THR A 295 2.95 7.85 -10.65
N THR A 296 2.24 7.40 -11.69
CA THR A 296 0.88 7.88 -12.01
C THR A 296 -0.02 6.77 -12.56
N SER A 297 -1.17 6.51 -11.90
CA SER A 297 -2.44 5.93 -12.44
C SER A 297 -2.85 4.47 -12.10
N MET A 298 -3.38 4.14 -10.90
CA MET A 298 -4.29 3.00 -10.62
C MET A 298 -5.71 3.20 -11.19
N GLU A 299 -6.48 2.12 -11.31
CA GLU A 299 -7.94 2.14 -11.41
C GLU A 299 -8.56 1.56 -10.13
N PRO A 300 -9.89 1.68 -9.91
CA PRO A 300 -10.54 1.24 -8.68
C PRO A 300 -10.41 -0.28 -8.44
N PHE A 301 -10.58 -0.67 -7.19
CA PHE A 301 -10.60 -2.06 -6.76
C PHE A 301 -11.81 -2.80 -7.37
N PRO A 302 -11.64 -3.90 -8.12
CA PRO A 302 -12.72 -4.85 -8.29
C PRO A 302 -12.91 -5.63 -6.96
N PRO A 303 -14.14 -6.02 -6.60
CA PRO A 303 -14.37 -6.89 -5.45
C PRO A 303 -13.62 -8.22 -5.62
N PRO A 304 -13.24 -8.90 -4.51
CA PRO A 304 -12.59 -10.20 -4.61
C PRO A 304 -13.48 -11.15 -5.42
N ALA A 305 -12.87 -11.87 -6.37
CA ALA A 305 -13.53 -12.92 -7.11
C ALA A 305 -14.23 -13.86 -6.09
N ARG A 306 -15.54 -14.09 -6.28
CA ARG A 306 -16.23 -15.14 -5.53
C ARG A 306 -15.44 -16.42 -5.79
N ARG A 307 -14.99 -17.09 -4.73
CA ARG A 307 -14.69 -18.52 -4.85
C ARG A 307 -15.97 -19.15 -5.37
N SER A 308 -15.94 -19.71 -6.56
CA SER A 308 -16.93 -20.68 -6.98
C SER A 308 -16.90 -21.78 -5.92
N ASP A 309 -18.02 -21.99 -5.24
CA ASP A 309 -18.22 -23.16 -4.43
C ASP A 309 -18.05 -24.41 -5.31
N PRO A 310 -17.49 -25.51 -4.79
CA PRO A 310 -17.40 -26.76 -5.55
C PRO A 310 -18.82 -27.26 -5.79
N GLU A 311 -19.22 -27.34 -7.06
CA GLU A 311 -20.43 -28.05 -7.45
C GLU A 311 -20.33 -29.50 -6.95
N GLU A 312 -21.37 -29.92 -6.22
CA GLU A 312 -21.62 -31.30 -5.83
C GLU A 312 -21.67 -32.17 -7.08
N GLU A 313 -20.65 -33.01 -7.22
CA GLU A 313 -20.61 -34.10 -8.20
C GLU A 313 -21.58 -35.20 -7.72
N THR A 314 -22.87 -35.08 -8.03
CA THR A 314 -23.81 -36.20 -7.90
C THR A 314 -23.54 -37.24 -8.98
N CYS A 315 -22.91 -38.32 -8.55
CA CYS A 315 -22.78 -39.59 -9.25
C CYS A 315 -24.15 -40.14 -9.69
N THR A 316 -24.29 -40.42 -10.99
CA THR A 316 -25.24 -41.41 -11.51
C THR A 316 -24.53 -42.32 -12.52
N ARG A 317 -23.87 -43.36 -12.02
CA ARG A 317 -24.16 -44.80 -12.25
C ARG A 317 -23.11 -45.68 -11.61
#